data_AF-A0AAW8BE55-F1
#
_entry.id   AF-A0AAW8BE55-F1
#
_cell.length_a   1.000
_cell.length_b   1.000
_cell.length_c   1.000
_cell.angle_alpha   90.00
_cell.angle_beta   90.00
_cell.angle_gamma   90.00
#
_symmetry.space_group_name_H-M   'P 1'
#
loop_
_entity.id
_entity.type
_entity.pdbx_description
1 polymer ?
#
loop_
_entity_poly.entity_id
_entity_poly.type
_entity_poly.pdbx_seq_one_letter_code
_entity_poly.pdbx_strand_id
1 'polypeptide(L)'
;MQVEKIILGIDPGTAIMGFGLISVKGNKMELISMHELILKKYPNHETKLKYIFEKTLALIDEYHPDEVALEAPFFGKNVQSMLKLGRAQGVAMAASLHRDVPITEYSPKKIKMAITGNGNASKEQVAGMLKNLLNLKEFPTKYLDASDGLAVAVCHHFNSGNLTTDKSYSGWDSFLKQNPDRLK
;
A
#
# COMPACT_ATOMS: atom_id res chain seq x y z
N MET A 1 -22.71 -15.25 -2.49
CA MET A 1 -21.94 -14.39 -3.42
C MET A 1 -20.69 -13.92 -2.69
N GLN A 2 -19.52 -13.99 -3.31
CA GLN A 2 -18.31 -13.43 -2.67
C GLN A 2 -18.43 -11.91 -2.64
N VAL A 3 -18.20 -11.32 -1.47
CA VAL A 3 -18.18 -9.87 -1.27
C VAL A 3 -16.97 -9.30 -2.02
N GLU A 4 -17.22 -8.25 -2.78
CA GLU A 4 -16.18 -7.48 -3.45
C GLU A 4 -15.62 -6.46 -2.47
N LYS A 5 -14.30 -6.40 -2.34
CA LYS A 5 -13.58 -5.45 -1.49
C LYS A 5 -12.78 -4.50 -2.37
N ILE A 6 -12.84 -3.20 -2.09
CA ILE A 6 -12.04 -2.17 -2.74
C ILE A 6 -10.93 -1.71 -1.79
N ILE A 7 -9.70 -1.72 -2.28
CA ILE A 7 -8.52 -1.29 -1.51
C ILE A 7 -7.87 -0.10 -2.20
N LEU A 8 -7.61 0.96 -1.44
CA LEU A 8 -6.84 2.12 -1.86
C LEU A 8 -5.42 2.05 -1.28
N GLY A 9 -4.43 1.86 -2.15
CA GLY A 9 -3.00 1.96 -1.80
C GLY A 9 -2.46 3.36 -2.08
N ILE A 10 -1.66 3.88 -1.15
CA ILE A 10 -1.08 5.22 -1.21
C ILE A 10 0.43 5.10 -1.00
N ASP A 11 1.21 5.67 -1.91
CA ASP A 11 2.65 5.90 -1.73
C ASP A 11 2.90 7.41 -1.48
N PRO A 12 3.09 7.83 -0.22
CA PRO A 12 3.37 9.22 0.12
C PRO A 12 4.73 9.66 -0.41
N GLY A 13 4.79 10.82 -1.07
CA GLY A 13 6.05 11.41 -1.50
C GLY A 13 6.05 12.93 -1.38
N THR A 14 7.24 13.53 -1.42
CA THR A 14 7.38 15.00 -1.31
C THR A 14 7.27 15.73 -2.65
N ALA A 15 7.42 15.00 -3.76
CA ALA A 15 7.44 15.53 -5.12
C ALA A 15 6.26 15.02 -5.95
N ILE A 16 5.95 13.74 -5.82
CA ILE A 16 4.82 13.04 -6.42
C ILE A 16 4.25 12.13 -5.33
N MET A 17 2.94 11.95 -5.32
CA MET A 17 2.25 11.00 -4.45
C MET A 17 1.43 10.06 -5.32
N GLY A 18 1.65 8.75 -5.15
CA GLY A 18 1.03 7.70 -5.97
C GLY A 18 -0.21 7.11 -5.30
N PHE A 19 -1.21 6.78 -6.11
CA PHE A 19 -2.44 6.13 -5.65
C PHE A 19 -2.78 4.96 -6.59
N GLY A 20 -3.12 3.81 -6.01
CA GLY A 20 -3.60 2.64 -6.75
C GLY A 20 -4.86 2.08 -6.11
N LEU A 21 -5.88 1.82 -6.93
CA LEU A 21 -7.13 1.20 -6.49
C LEU A 21 -7.29 -0.17 -7.14
N ILE A 22 -7.56 -1.17 -6.31
CA ILE A 22 -7.87 -2.53 -6.76
C ILE A 22 -9.22 -2.99 -6.22
N SER A 23 -9.93 -3.79 -7.01
CA SER A 23 -11.04 -4.60 -6.51
C SER A 23 -10.57 -6.03 -6.31
N VAL A 24 -11.08 -6.65 -5.25
CA VAL A 24 -10.78 -8.03 -4.87
C VAL A 24 -12.09 -8.78 -4.71
N LYS A 25 -12.26 -9.84 -5.49
CA LYS A 25 -13.41 -10.75 -5.40
C LYS A 25 -12.90 -12.18 -5.26
N GLY A 26 -12.84 -12.64 -4.01
CA GLY A 26 -12.15 -13.88 -3.65
C GLY A 26 -10.66 -13.80 -3.94
N ASN A 27 -10.19 -14.66 -4.85
CA ASN A 27 -8.79 -14.68 -5.28
C ASN A 27 -8.54 -13.84 -6.55
N LYS A 28 -9.58 -13.25 -7.13
CA LYS A 28 -9.44 -12.42 -8.33
C LYS A 28 -9.21 -10.98 -7.93
N MET A 29 -8.13 -10.40 -8.43
CA MET A 29 -7.76 -9.02 -8.22
C MET A 29 -7.78 -8.27 -9.56
N GLU A 30 -8.41 -7.09 -9.59
CA GLU A 30 -8.50 -6.26 -10.79
C GLU A 30 -8.09 -4.82 -10.48
N LEU A 31 -7.44 -4.17 -11.45
CA LEU A 31 -7.10 -2.76 -11.35
C LEU A 31 -8.35 -1.93 -11.63
N ILE A 32 -8.74 -1.06 -10.68
CA ILE A 32 -9.82 -0.08 -10.88
C ILE A 32 -9.25 1.16 -11.55
N SER A 33 -8.27 1.80 -10.90
CA SER A 33 -7.65 3.03 -11.40
C SER A 33 -6.31 3.29 -10.73
N MET A 34 -5.51 4.16 -11.36
CA MET A 34 -4.28 4.68 -10.79
C MET A 34 -4.27 6.19 -10.94
N HIS A 35 -3.76 6.89 -9.93
CA HIS A 35 -3.67 8.34 -9.92
C HIS A 35 -2.32 8.79 -9.41
N GLU A 36 -1.94 10.00 -9.78
CA GLU A 36 -0.78 10.69 -9.22
C GLU A 36 -1.16 12.11 -8.82
N LEU A 37 -0.52 12.60 -7.76
CA LEU A 37 -0.56 14.00 -7.37
C LEU A 37 0.84 14.59 -7.49
N ILE A 38 1.05 15.39 -8.54
CA ILE A 38 2.31 16.09 -8.79
C ILE A 38 2.43 17.26 -7.81
N LEU A 39 3.11 17.06 -6.68
CA LEU A 39 3.28 18.05 -5.62
C LEU A 39 4.35 19.10 -5.95
N LYS A 40 5.34 18.77 -6.79
CA LYS A 40 6.43 19.68 -7.17
C LYS A 40 5.95 20.96 -7.88
N LYS A 41 4.74 20.97 -8.44
CA LYS A 41 4.15 22.14 -9.11
C LYS A 41 3.62 23.20 -8.15
N TYR A 42 3.49 22.87 -6.86
CA TYR A 42 2.98 23.78 -5.84
C TYR A 42 4.12 24.46 -5.08
N PRO A 43 4.01 25.79 -4.83
CA PRO A 43 5.14 26.60 -4.39
C PRO A 43 5.51 26.38 -2.91
N ASN A 44 4.53 26.21 -2.03
CA ASN A 44 4.76 26.06 -0.59
C ASN A 44 4.29 24.69 -0.07
N HIS A 45 4.73 24.35 1.14
CA HIS A 45 4.50 23.03 1.72
C HIS A 45 3.07 22.86 2.23
N GLU A 46 2.48 23.92 2.78
CA GLU A 46 1.14 23.96 3.34
C GLU A 46 0.09 23.70 2.25
N THR A 47 0.29 24.27 1.07
CA THR A 47 -0.57 24.05 -0.10
C THR A 47 -0.49 22.60 -0.59
N LYS A 48 0.70 21.99 -0.53
CA LYS A 48 0.86 20.56 -0.83
C LYS A 48 0.03 19.71 0.12
N LEU A 49 0.07 20.00 1.42
CA LEU A 49 -0.75 19.30 2.42
C LEU A 49 -2.25 19.43 2.11
N LYS A 50 -2.74 20.64 1.81
CA LYS A 50 -4.13 20.86 1.38
C LYS A 50 -4.52 19.95 0.21
N TYR A 51 -3.71 19.93 -0.86
CA TYR A 51 -4.03 19.13 -2.05
C TYR A 51 -3.92 17.62 -1.81
N ILE A 52 -3.04 17.18 -0.90
CA ILE A 52 -2.99 15.78 -0.47
C ILE A 52 -4.32 15.41 0.18
N PHE A 53 -4.79 16.21 1.14
CA PHE A 53 -6.06 15.98 1.81
C PHE A 53 -7.22 15.93 0.81
N GLU A 54 -7.35 16.95 -0.04
CA GLU A 54 -8.43 17.05 -1.03
C GLU A 54 -8.40 15.89 -2.03
N LYS A 55 -7.21 15.50 -2.52
CA LYS A 55 -7.09 14.39 -3.49
C LYS A 55 -7.39 13.05 -2.84
N THR A 56 -6.87 12.78 -1.64
CA THR A 56 -7.17 11.54 -0.91
C THR A 56 -8.66 11.44 -0.60
N LEU A 57 -9.27 12.52 -0.09
CA LEU A 57 -10.69 12.57 0.21
C LEU A 57 -11.53 12.35 -1.05
N ALA A 58 -11.19 13.01 -2.16
CA ALA A 58 -11.91 12.85 -3.43
C ALA A 58 -11.86 11.41 -3.95
N LEU A 59 -10.71 10.73 -3.85
CA LEU A 59 -10.61 9.33 -4.24
C LEU A 59 -11.46 8.42 -3.33
N ILE A 60 -11.50 8.71 -2.03
CA ILE A 60 -12.35 7.96 -1.09
C ILE A 60 -13.83 8.17 -1.40
N ASP A 61 -14.24 9.41 -1.65
CA ASP A 61 -15.62 9.77 -1.98
C ASP A 61 -16.08 9.23 -3.34
N GLU A 62 -15.15 9.09 -4.30
CA GLU A 62 -15.44 8.56 -5.63
C GLU A 62 -15.55 7.02 -5.60
N TYR A 63 -14.59 6.34 -4.99
CA TYR A 63 -14.46 4.88 -5.09
C TYR A 63 -14.95 4.10 -3.87
N HIS A 64 -15.22 4.76 -2.75
CA HIS A 64 -15.69 4.14 -1.50
C HIS A 64 -14.85 2.91 -1.08
N PRO A 65 -13.51 3.05 -0.93
CA PRO A 65 -12.67 1.93 -0.53
C PRO A 65 -13.05 1.42 0.87
N ASP A 66 -13.03 0.10 1.04
CA ASP A 66 -13.24 -0.54 2.33
C ASP A 66 -12.01 -0.37 3.25
N GLU A 67 -10.82 -0.33 2.66
CA GLU A 67 -9.54 -0.28 3.37
C GLU A 67 -8.55 0.63 2.64
N VAL A 68 -7.74 1.35 3.40
CA VAL A 68 -6.61 2.14 2.90
C VAL A 68 -5.30 1.55 3.39
N ALA A 69 -4.33 1.45 2.50
CA ALA A 69 -2.97 1.06 2.83
C ALA A 69 -1.97 2.15 2.45
N LEU A 70 -0.97 2.39 3.30
CA LEU A 70 0.08 3.36 3.03
C LEU A 70 1.46 2.73 3.08
N GLU A 71 2.37 3.22 2.24
CA GLU A 71 3.81 3.01 2.46
C GLU A 71 4.28 3.82 3.67
N ALA A 72 4.91 3.14 4.61
CA ALA A 72 5.51 3.74 5.80
C ALA A 72 6.82 4.45 5.43
N PRO A 73 7.11 5.62 6.02
CA PRO A 73 8.31 6.37 5.73
C PRO A 73 9.56 5.58 6.14
N PHE A 74 10.52 5.50 5.22
CA PHE A 74 11.82 4.91 5.53
C PHE A 74 12.75 5.91 6.23
N PHE A 75 13.59 5.43 7.14
CA PHE A 75 14.56 6.25 7.85
C PHE A 75 15.66 6.78 6.90
N GLY A 76 15.47 7.99 6.37
CA GLY A 76 16.45 8.68 5.53
C GLY A 76 17.49 9.46 6.34
N LYS A 77 18.66 9.72 5.73
CA LYS A 77 19.73 10.55 6.34
C LYS A 77 19.33 12.01 6.58
N ASN A 78 18.30 12.52 5.90
CA ASN A 78 17.88 13.93 6.00
C ASN A 78 16.57 14.07 6.79
N VAL A 79 16.69 14.59 8.01
CA VAL A 79 15.59 14.80 8.96
C VAL A 79 14.52 15.76 8.42
N GLN A 80 14.90 16.80 7.66
CA GLN A 80 13.91 17.75 7.13
C GLN A 80 13.04 17.14 6.04
N SER A 81 13.62 16.32 5.17
CA SER A 81 12.85 15.58 4.16
C SER A 81 11.92 14.57 4.81
N MET A 82 12.39 13.88 5.85
CA MET A 82 11.57 12.95 6.63
C MET A 82 10.38 13.66 7.30
N LEU A 83 10.60 14.84 7.89
CA LEU A 83 9.52 15.63 8.49
C LEU A 83 8.45 16.05 7.46
N LYS A 84 8.88 16.46 6.25
CA LYS A 84 7.96 16.79 5.15
C LYS A 84 7.15 15.58 4.70
N LEU A 85 7.79 14.42 4.60
CA LEU A 85 7.15 13.16 4.24
C LEU A 85 6.12 12.73 5.31
N GLY A 86 6.50 12.77 6.59
CA GLY A 86 5.59 12.42 7.70
C GLY A 86 4.35 13.33 7.76
N ARG A 87 4.50 14.63 7.44
CA ARG A 87 3.34 15.54 7.32
C ARG A 87 2.43 15.16 6.14
N ALA A 88 3.00 14.83 4.99
CA ALA A 88 2.23 14.38 3.82
C ALA A 88 1.45 13.09 4.14
N GLN A 89 2.11 12.11 4.75
CA GLN A 89 1.50 10.86 5.17
C GLN A 89 0.39 11.09 6.20
N GLY A 90 0.66 11.86 7.26
CA GLY A 90 -0.31 12.16 8.31
C GLY A 90 -1.57 12.85 7.78
N VAL A 91 -1.44 13.69 6.75
CA VAL A 91 -2.59 14.34 6.10
C VAL A 91 -3.40 13.37 5.25
N ALA A 92 -2.76 12.45 4.54
CA ALA A 92 -3.48 11.38 3.84
C ALA A 92 -4.21 10.46 4.82
N MET A 93 -3.57 10.11 5.94
CA MET A 93 -4.22 9.34 7.01
C MET A 93 -5.41 10.09 7.61
N ALA A 94 -5.27 11.39 7.86
CA ALA A 94 -6.36 12.21 8.37
C ALA A 94 -7.55 12.24 7.39
N ALA A 95 -7.30 12.36 6.07
CA ALA A 95 -8.36 12.30 5.06
C ALA A 95 -9.07 10.95 5.04
N SER A 96 -8.33 9.84 5.18
CA SER A 96 -8.88 8.49 5.27
C SER A 96 -9.73 8.27 6.51
N LEU A 97 -9.23 8.65 7.69
CA LEU A 97 -9.95 8.53 8.95
C LEU A 97 -11.14 9.50 9.03
N HIS A 98 -11.12 10.62 8.31
CA HIS A 98 -12.25 11.54 8.22
C HIS A 98 -13.50 10.89 7.59
N ARG A 99 -13.32 9.80 6.83
CA ARG A 99 -14.40 8.99 6.24
C ARG A 99 -14.55 7.62 6.92
N ASP A 100 -13.98 7.46 8.12
CA ASP A 100 -13.99 6.21 8.89
C ASP A 100 -13.40 5.00 8.14
N VAL A 101 -12.52 5.24 7.16
CA VAL A 101 -11.88 4.15 6.40
C VAL A 101 -10.64 3.66 7.16
N PRO A 102 -10.56 2.36 7.52
CA PRO A 102 -9.45 1.80 8.26
C PRO A 102 -8.14 1.87 7.46
N ILE A 103 -7.04 2.06 8.20
CA ILE A 103 -5.71 2.27 7.64
C ILE A 103 -4.75 1.17 8.10
N THR A 104 -3.89 0.69 7.19
CA THR A 104 -2.72 -0.13 7.51
C THR A 104 -1.46 0.42 6.85
N GLU A 105 -0.34 0.39 7.56
CA GLU A 105 0.96 0.84 7.05
C GLU A 105 1.89 -0.34 6.74
N TYR A 106 2.68 -0.23 5.67
CA TYR A 106 3.66 -1.25 5.27
C TYR A 106 5.02 -0.64 5.00
N SER A 107 6.09 -1.30 5.48
CA SER A 107 7.45 -0.88 5.15
C SER A 107 7.77 -1.14 3.66
N PRO A 108 8.67 -0.34 3.03
CA PRO A 108 9.06 -0.55 1.64
C PRO A 108 9.55 -1.97 1.36
N LYS A 109 10.30 -2.55 2.30
CA LYS A 109 10.81 -3.93 2.20
C LYS A 109 9.68 -4.97 2.22
N LYS A 110 8.63 -4.73 3.01
CA LYS A 110 7.46 -5.62 3.10
C LYS A 110 6.65 -5.58 1.81
N ILE A 111 6.48 -4.40 1.20
CA ILE A 111 5.80 -4.24 -0.09
C ILE A 111 6.53 -5.03 -1.18
N LYS A 112 7.86 -4.82 -1.31
CA LYS A 112 8.70 -5.56 -2.27
C LYS A 112 8.65 -7.07 -2.03
N MET A 113 8.73 -7.50 -0.78
CA MET A 113 8.65 -8.91 -0.38
C MET A 113 7.30 -9.53 -0.76
N ALA A 114 6.19 -8.85 -0.49
CA ALA A 114 4.84 -9.35 -0.77
C ALA A 114 4.61 -9.57 -2.27
N ILE A 115 5.15 -8.70 -3.13
CA ILE A 115 4.90 -8.74 -4.58
C ILE A 115 5.88 -9.66 -5.31
N THR A 116 7.16 -9.63 -4.93
CA THR A 116 8.24 -10.27 -5.70
C THR A 116 8.86 -11.47 -5.00
N GLY A 117 8.56 -11.71 -3.71
CA GLY A 117 9.29 -12.66 -2.87
C GLY A 117 10.68 -12.18 -2.45
N ASN A 118 11.09 -10.96 -2.83
CA ASN A 118 12.40 -10.40 -2.50
C ASN A 118 12.29 -8.95 -2.03
N GLY A 119 12.65 -8.70 -0.76
CA GLY A 119 12.60 -7.35 -0.17
C GLY A 119 13.58 -6.33 -0.80
N ASN A 120 14.55 -6.79 -1.59
CA ASN A 120 15.54 -5.95 -2.26
C ASN A 120 15.25 -5.75 -3.76
N ALA A 121 14.06 -6.12 -4.23
CA ALA A 121 13.68 -5.97 -5.63
C ALA A 121 13.74 -4.51 -6.13
N SER A 122 14.06 -4.34 -7.40
CA SER A 122 14.02 -3.04 -8.09
C SER A 122 12.58 -2.60 -8.38
N LYS A 123 12.37 -1.32 -8.68
CA LYS A 123 11.03 -0.80 -9.02
C LYS A 123 10.47 -1.46 -10.29
N GLU A 124 11.34 -1.74 -11.26
CA GLU A 124 11.00 -2.40 -12.52
C GLU A 124 10.56 -3.85 -12.29
N GLN A 125 11.21 -4.55 -11.36
CA GLN A 125 10.81 -5.91 -10.98
C GLN A 125 9.43 -5.91 -10.31
N VAL A 126 9.16 -4.95 -9.43
CA VAL A 126 7.84 -4.78 -8.80
C VAL A 126 6.77 -4.49 -9.88
N ALA A 127 7.01 -3.53 -10.77
CA ALA A 127 6.08 -3.19 -11.85
C ALA A 127 5.80 -4.37 -12.79
N GLY A 128 6.84 -5.14 -13.16
CA GLY A 128 6.68 -6.35 -13.97
C GLY A 128 5.83 -7.42 -13.29
N MET A 129 6.00 -7.61 -11.98
CA MET A 129 5.16 -8.54 -11.21
C MET A 129 3.72 -8.06 -11.09
N LEU A 130 3.51 -6.76 -10.84
CA LEU A 130 2.16 -6.18 -10.79
C LEU A 130 1.41 -6.34 -12.11
N LYS A 131 2.10 -6.15 -13.24
CA LYS A 131 1.54 -6.40 -14.57
C LYS A 131 0.98 -7.82 -14.70
N ASN A 132 1.74 -8.82 -14.23
CA ASN A 132 1.34 -10.22 -14.29
C ASN A 132 0.19 -10.53 -13.31
N LEU A 133 0.29 -10.04 -12.06
CA LEU A 133 -0.71 -10.28 -11.02
C LEU A 133 -2.09 -9.72 -11.37
N LEU A 134 -2.13 -8.57 -12.05
CA LEU A 134 -3.36 -7.88 -12.46
C LEU A 134 -3.74 -8.16 -13.92
N ASN A 135 -3.04 -9.07 -14.60
CA ASN A 135 -3.23 -9.42 -16.01
C ASN A 135 -3.34 -8.19 -16.95
N LEU A 136 -2.47 -7.20 -16.73
CA LEU A 136 -2.46 -5.96 -17.50
C LEU A 136 -1.73 -6.19 -18.84
N LYS A 137 -2.37 -5.85 -19.97
CA LYS A 137 -1.74 -5.95 -21.30
C LYS A 137 -0.51 -5.04 -21.41
N GLU A 138 -0.66 -3.82 -20.92
CA GLU A 138 0.41 -2.83 -20.80
C GLU A 138 0.35 -2.22 -19.41
N PHE A 139 1.52 -2.03 -18.81
CA PHE A 139 1.60 -1.24 -17.59
C PHE A 139 1.65 0.24 -18.01
N PRO A 140 0.87 1.13 -17.40
CA PRO A 140 0.96 2.57 -17.68
C PRO A 140 2.32 3.12 -17.21
N THR A 141 3.36 2.94 -18.01
CA THR A 141 4.76 3.33 -17.72
C THR A 141 4.96 4.82 -17.57
N LYS A 142 3.97 5.63 -18.00
CA LYS A 142 3.98 7.09 -17.84
C LYS A 142 3.94 7.53 -16.36
N TYR A 143 3.57 6.64 -15.44
CA TYR A 143 3.36 6.94 -14.03
C TYR A 143 4.02 5.89 -13.11
N LEU A 144 5.36 5.81 -13.11
CA LEU A 144 6.09 4.88 -12.23
C LEU A 144 5.73 5.06 -10.75
N ASP A 145 5.51 6.29 -10.28
CA ASP A 145 5.10 6.54 -8.89
C ASP A 145 3.65 6.08 -8.62
N ALA A 146 2.77 6.07 -9.63
CA ALA A 146 1.43 5.48 -9.47
C ALA A 146 1.49 3.95 -9.33
N SER A 147 2.54 3.32 -9.87
CA SER A 147 2.81 1.89 -9.67
C SER A 147 3.16 1.55 -8.23
N ASP A 148 3.77 2.47 -7.49
CA ASP A 148 4.11 2.29 -6.08
C ASP A 148 2.83 2.30 -5.21
N GLY A 149 1.89 3.21 -5.47
CA GLY A 149 0.56 3.18 -4.83
C GLY A 149 -0.21 1.89 -5.11
N LEU A 150 -0.12 1.36 -6.34
CA LEU A 150 -0.68 0.05 -6.68
C LEU A 150 0.02 -1.10 -5.94
N ALA A 151 1.35 -1.04 -5.83
CA ALA A 151 2.15 -2.00 -5.06
C ALA A 151 1.67 -2.08 -3.61
N VAL A 152 1.40 -0.93 -2.98
CA VAL A 152 0.88 -0.85 -1.61
C VAL A 152 -0.48 -1.54 -1.49
N ALA A 153 -1.40 -1.32 -2.44
CA ALA A 153 -2.72 -1.95 -2.44
C ALA A 153 -2.63 -3.48 -2.54
N VAL A 154 -1.81 -3.98 -3.48
CA VAL A 154 -1.58 -5.42 -3.67
C VAL A 154 -0.89 -6.05 -2.45
N CYS A 155 0.10 -5.35 -1.86
CA CYS A 155 0.73 -5.77 -0.62
C CYS A 155 -0.31 -5.90 0.50
N HIS A 156 -1.24 -4.95 0.62
CA HIS A 156 -2.30 -5.02 1.61
C HIS A 156 -3.16 -6.27 1.42
N HIS A 157 -3.66 -6.52 0.21
CA HIS A 157 -4.46 -7.71 -0.09
C HIS A 157 -3.78 -9.03 0.32
N PHE A 158 -2.49 -9.18 -0.01
CA PHE A 158 -1.73 -10.39 0.35
C PHE A 158 -1.47 -10.54 1.85
N ASN A 159 -1.57 -9.46 2.63
CA ASN A 159 -1.36 -9.50 4.08
C ASN A 159 -2.67 -9.47 4.88
N SER A 160 -3.75 -8.92 4.33
CA SER A 160 -5.07 -8.88 4.97
C SER A 160 -5.78 -10.24 4.95
N GLY A 161 -5.47 -11.10 3.98
CA GLY A 161 -5.92 -12.51 3.94
C GLY A 161 -5.28 -13.43 4.99
N ASN A 162 -4.20 -13.00 5.65
CA ASN A 162 -3.50 -13.81 6.67
C ASN A 162 -4.06 -13.61 8.09
N LEU A 163 -5.28 -13.08 8.23
CA LEU A 163 -5.91 -12.93 9.54
C LEU A 163 -6.27 -14.26 10.23
N THR A 164 -6.17 -15.40 9.56
CA THR A 164 -6.21 -16.74 10.20
C THR A 164 -5.51 -17.79 9.34
N THR A 165 -4.25 -18.13 9.64
CA THR A 165 -3.80 -19.52 9.79
C THR A 165 -2.39 -19.58 10.36
N ASP A 166 -2.33 -20.23 11.53
CA ASP A 166 -1.19 -20.87 12.16
C ASP A 166 0.05 -20.04 12.48
N LYS A 167 0.27 -19.91 13.79
CA LYS A 167 1.57 -19.68 14.43
C LYS A 167 2.70 -20.19 13.52
N SER A 168 3.49 -19.26 12.97
CA SER A 168 4.71 -19.60 12.25
C SER A 168 5.71 -20.18 13.26
N TYR A 169 5.87 -21.50 13.26
CA TYR A 169 6.88 -22.17 14.06
C TYR A 169 8.17 -22.21 13.26
N SER A 170 9.22 -21.57 13.78
CA SER A 170 10.55 -21.54 13.17
C SER A 170 11.33 -22.86 13.32
N GLY A 171 10.65 -23.95 13.68
CA GLY A 171 11.27 -25.25 13.90
C GLY A 171 10.40 -26.19 14.76
N TRP A 172 10.67 -27.49 14.64
CA TRP A 172 9.98 -28.57 15.37
C TRP A 172 10.01 -28.37 16.89
N ASP A 173 11.11 -27.84 17.44
CA ASP A 173 11.24 -27.54 18.87
C ASP A 173 10.29 -26.43 19.35
N SER A 174 10.05 -25.42 18.51
CA SER A 174 9.13 -24.32 18.84
C SER A 174 7.67 -24.79 18.82
N PHE A 175 7.37 -25.75 17.94
CA PHE A 175 6.06 -26.38 17.83
C PHE A 175 5.72 -27.22 19.09
N LEU A 176 6.67 -28.06 19.54
CA LEU A 176 6.50 -28.91 20.72
C LEU A 176 6.40 -28.13 22.02
N LYS A 177 7.19 -27.06 22.18
CA LYS A 177 7.12 -26.18 23.38
C LYS A 177 5.76 -25.53 23.58
N GLN A 178 5.02 -25.29 22.51
CA GLN A 178 3.70 -24.66 22.57
C GLN A 178 2.53 -25.65 22.50
N ASN A 179 2.81 -26.94 22.30
CA ASN A 179 1.82 -28.01 22.26
C ASN A 179 2.32 -29.24 23.06
N PRO A 180 2.53 -29.09 24.38
CA PRO A 180 3.13 -30.14 25.22
C PRO A 180 2.28 -31.43 25.27
N ASP A 181 0.98 -31.34 25.03
CA ASP A 181 0.05 -32.48 25.07
C ASP A 181 0.21 -33.45 23.89
N ARG A 182 0.99 -33.09 22.86
CA ARG A 182 1.27 -33.94 21.69
C ARG A 182 2.47 -34.88 21.88
N LEU A 183 3.09 -34.87 23.05
CA LEU A 183 4.07 -35.88 23.48
C LEU A 183 3.32 -37.07 24.09
N LYS A 184 2.79 -37.95 23.23
CA LYS A 184 2.39 -39.31 23.60
C LYS A 184 2.85 -40.29 22.52
#